data_AF-A0A178W0X6-F1
#
_entry.id   AF-A0A178W0X6-F1
#
_cell.length_a   1.000
_cell.length_b   1.000
_cell.length_c   1.000
_cell.angle_alpha   90.00
_cell.angle_beta   90.00
_cell.angle_gamma   90.00
#
_symmetry.space_group_name_H-M   'P 1'
#
loop_
_entity.id
_entity.type
_entity.pdbx_description
1 polymer ?
#
loop_
_entity_poly.entity_id
_entity_poly.type
_entity_poly.pdbx_seq_one_letter_code
_entity_poly.pdbx_strand_id
1 'polypeptide(L)'
;MPCNTITTSLNVNTIEARGMNSAELNRDLRKLRRSSVLKKFKNRDVRVLVTNELLTWGLEDAECDLMVDLELPTDAVHYAHRAGRMRRPGRKMTVVTVCEESQVL
;
A
#
# COMPACT_ATOMS: atom_id res chain seq x y z
N MET A 1 14.76 8.82 -8.61
CA MET A 1 14.11 7.61 -9.17
C MET A 1 12.66 7.59 -8.71
N PRO A 2 11.68 7.32 -9.58
CA PRO A 2 10.27 7.38 -9.19
C PRO A 2 9.94 6.24 -8.20
N CYS A 3 9.46 6.62 -7.01
CA CYS A 3 9.04 5.73 -5.93
C CYS A 3 7.63 5.17 -6.20
N ASN A 4 7.46 3.86 -6.02
CA ASN A 4 6.13 3.22 -5.95
C ASN A 4 5.62 3.32 -4.51
N THR A 5 4.37 3.73 -4.34
CA THR A 5 3.75 3.97 -3.03
C THR A 5 2.54 3.09 -2.81
N ILE A 6 2.39 2.55 -1.60
CA ILE A 6 1.17 1.90 -1.15
C ILE A 6 0.60 2.68 0.02
N THR A 7 -0.70 2.96 -0.02
CA THR A 7 -1.43 3.68 1.03
C THR A 7 -2.57 2.83 1.55
N THR A 8 -2.75 2.80 2.87
CA THR A 8 -3.90 2.16 3.49
C THR A 8 -5.06 3.13 3.70
N SER A 9 -6.30 2.64 3.66
CA SER A 9 -7.50 3.26 4.23
C SER A 9 -8.02 4.56 3.60
N LEU A 10 -7.44 5.03 2.48
CA LEU A 10 -7.97 6.16 1.72
C LEU A 10 -8.93 5.72 0.60
N ASN A 11 -9.80 6.62 0.14
CA ASN A 11 -10.51 6.43 -1.13
C ASN A 11 -9.59 6.76 -2.31
N VAL A 12 -9.51 5.87 -3.30
CA VAL A 12 -8.70 6.06 -4.52
C VAL A 12 -9.00 7.40 -5.22
N ASN A 13 -10.27 7.82 -5.25
CA ASN A 13 -10.72 9.06 -5.86
C ASN A 13 -10.04 10.29 -5.25
N THR A 14 -9.73 10.26 -3.95
CA THR A 14 -9.07 11.37 -3.23
C THR A 14 -7.62 11.56 -3.70
N ILE A 15 -6.97 10.48 -4.13
CA ILE A 15 -5.62 10.48 -4.70
C ILE A 15 -5.68 10.88 -6.19
N GLU A 16 -6.63 10.34 -6.95
CA GLU A 16 -6.83 10.70 -8.36
C GLU A 16 -7.16 12.19 -8.54
N ALA A 17 -8.01 12.74 -7.66
CA ALA A 17 -8.36 14.16 -7.65
C ALA A 17 -7.15 15.08 -7.41
N ARG A 18 -6.07 14.56 -6.82
CA ARG A 18 -4.78 15.26 -6.65
C ARG A 18 -3.84 15.08 -7.85
N GLY A 19 -4.31 14.51 -8.95
CA GLY A 19 -3.53 14.29 -10.17
C GLY A 19 -2.57 13.10 -10.11
N MET A 20 -2.71 12.23 -9.11
CA MET A 20 -1.88 11.04 -8.97
C MET A 20 -2.56 9.82 -9.57
N ASN A 21 -1.84 9.09 -10.41
CA ASN A 21 -2.33 7.85 -10.99
C ASN A 21 -2.33 6.74 -9.93
N SER A 22 -3.54 6.35 -9.52
CA SER A 22 -3.77 5.39 -8.44
C SER A 22 -4.71 4.27 -8.85
N ALA A 23 -4.69 3.18 -8.10
CA ALA A 23 -5.65 2.10 -8.26
C ALA A 23 -5.96 1.47 -6.90
N GLU A 24 -7.20 1.05 -6.73
CA GLU A 24 -7.62 0.30 -5.56
C GLU A 24 -7.21 -1.18 -5.68
N LEU A 25 -6.75 -1.76 -4.57
CA LEU A 25 -6.53 -3.19 -4.42
C LEU A 25 -7.11 -3.66 -3.08
N ASN A 26 -8.31 -4.22 -3.12
CA ASN A 26 -8.99 -4.79 -1.97
C ASN A 26 -9.35 -6.27 -2.22
N ARG A 27 -9.83 -6.96 -1.19
CA ARG A 27 -10.19 -8.40 -1.24
C ARG A 27 -11.41 -8.69 -2.12
N ASP A 28 -12.29 -7.71 -2.31
CA ASP A 28 -13.54 -7.86 -3.06
C ASP A 28 -13.33 -7.81 -4.58
N LEU A 29 -12.15 -7.37 -5.03
CA LEU A 29 -11.77 -7.45 -6.43
C LEU A 29 -11.64 -8.90 -6.89
N ARG A 30 -12.33 -9.24 -7.99
CA ARG A 30 -12.17 -10.52 -8.70
C ARG A 30 -10.69 -10.77 -9.04
N LYS A 31 -10.24 -12.03 -8.97
CA LYS A 31 -8.85 -12.45 -9.24
C LYS A 31 -8.23 -11.83 -10.49
N LEU A 32 -8.95 -11.86 -11.62
CA LEU A 32 -8.48 -11.27 -12.88
C LEU A 32 -8.19 -9.76 -12.78
N ARG A 33 -9.07 -9.02 -12.09
CA ARG A 33 -8.91 -7.57 -11.89
C ARG A 33 -7.75 -7.27 -10.97
N ARG A 34 -7.57 -8.05 -9.89
CA ARG A 34 -6.40 -7.95 -9.00
C ARG A 34 -5.09 -8.13 -9.77
N SER A 35 -4.97 -9.20 -10.56
CA SER A 35 -3.77 -9.45 -11.38
C SER A 35 -3.50 -8.33 -12.37
N SER A 36 -4.55 -7.75 -12.98
CA SER A 36 -4.42 -6.61 -13.89
C SER A 36 -3.89 -5.36 -13.17
N VAL A 37 -4.45 -5.02 -12.00
CA VAL A 37 -4.00 -3.87 -11.18
C VAL A 37 -2.55 -4.05 -10.73
N LEU A 38 -2.20 -5.24 -10.21
CA LEU A 38 -0.83 -5.56 -9.79
C LEU A 38 0.15 -5.47 -10.96
N LYS A 39 -0.24 -5.93 -12.16
CA LYS A 39 0.59 -5.82 -13.36
C LYS A 39 0.85 -4.35 -13.72
N LYS A 40 -0.20 -3.50 -13.70
CA LYS A 40 -0.07 -2.05 -13.93
C LYS A 40 0.83 -1.38 -12.90
N PHE A 41 0.70 -1.76 -11.62
CA PHE A 41 1.56 -1.25 -10.55
C PHE A 41 3.03 -1.65 -10.73
N LYS A 42 3.31 -2.92 -11.05
CA LYS A 42 4.66 -3.41 -11.37
C LYS A 42 5.26 -2.69 -12.59
N ASN A 43 4.44 -2.45 -13.60
CA ASN A 43 4.85 -1.73 -14.82
C ASN A 43 4.97 -0.22 -14.64
N ARG A 44 4.58 0.33 -13.47
CA ARG A 44 4.49 1.77 -13.17
C ARG A 44 3.44 2.54 -13.98
N ASP A 45 2.52 1.81 -14.61
CA ASP A 45 1.31 2.37 -15.21
C ASP A 45 0.35 2.89 -14.13
N VAL A 46 0.53 2.47 -12.87
CA VAL A 46 -0.10 3.01 -11.66
C VAL A 46 1.02 3.26 -10.67
N ARG A 47 1.02 4.43 -10.01
CA ARG A 47 2.08 4.84 -9.07
C ARG A 47 1.69 4.66 -7.61
N VAL A 48 0.39 4.73 -7.31
CA VAL A 48 -0.14 4.61 -5.96
C VAL A 48 -1.15 3.48 -5.89
N LEU A 49 -0.89 2.50 -5.05
CA LEU A 49 -1.87 1.47 -4.74
C LEU A 49 -2.60 1.83 -3.46
N VAL A 50 -3.92 1.85 -3.48
CA VAL A 50 -4.74 2.12 -2.30
C VAL A 50 -5.39 0.82 -1.84
N THR A 51 -5.22 0.47 -0.56
CA THR A 51 -5.69 -0.80 -0.02
C THR A 51 -6.36 -0.59 1.34
N ASN A 52 -7.37 -1.38 1.70
CA ASN A 52 -8.04 -1.27 3.01
C ASN A 52 -7.47 -2.22 4.05
N GLU A 53 -6.83 -3.29 3.61
CA GLU A 53 -6.11 -4.23 4.44
C GLU A 53 -4.87 -4.59 3.66
N LEU A 54 -3.70 -4.63 4.30
CA LEU A 54 -2.53 -5.21 3.65
C LEU A 54 -2.83 -6.67 3.39
N LEU A 55 -3.28 -6.91 2.16
CA LEU A 55 -3.79 -8.17 1.68
C LEU A 55 -2.81 -9.24 2.10
N THR A 56 -3.32 -10.18 2.90
CA THR A 56 -2.56 -11.30 3.42
C THR A 56 -1.97 -12.16 2.29
N TRP A 57 -2.36 -11.88 1.04
CA TRP A 57 -1.92 -12.56 -0.18
C TRP A 57 -1.97 -11.62 -1.41
N GLY A 58 -0.92 -11.62 -2.24
CA GLY A 58 -0.91 -11.02 -3.58
C GLY A 58 -0.11 -9.72 -3.73
N LEU A 59 0.49 -9.22 -2.66
CA LEU A 59 1.47 -8.14 -2.70
C LEU A 59 2.91 -8.63 -2.47
N GLU A 60 3.13 -9.93 -2.33
CA GLU A 60 4.48 -10.47 -2.07
C GLU A 60 5.49 -10.11 -3.16
N ASP A 61 5.02 -9.95 -4.40
CA ASP A 61 5.84 -9.53 -5.54
C ASP A 61 5.66 -8.03 -5.90
N ALA A 62 4.86 -7.29 -5.14
CA ALA A 62 4.63 -5.88 -5.40
C ALA A 62 5.79 -5.07 -4.80
N GLU A 63 6.76 -4.73 -5.63
CA GLU A 63 7.88 -3.90 -5.21
C GLU A 63 7.40 -2.45 -4.93
N CYS A 64 7.60 -1.97 -3.70
CA CYS A 64 7.41 -0.55 -3.37
C CYS A 64 8.56 0.02 -2.54
N ASP A 65 8.75 1.34 -2.64
CA ASP A 65 9.80 2.06 -1.92
C ASP A 65 9.24 2.80 -0.69
N LEU A 66 7.93 3.06 -0.69
CA LEU A 66 7.19 3.76 0.37
C LEU A 66 5.88 3.04 0.69
N MET A 67 5.65 2.80 1.97
CA MET A 67 4.35 2.45 2.52
C MET A 67 3.88 3.58 3.44
N VAL A 68 2.63 4.00 3.25
CA VAL A 68 1.95 4.97 4.12
C VAL A 68 0.76 4.27 4.77
N ASP A 69 0.84 4.05 6.08
CA ASP A 69 -0.30 3.59 6.87
C ASP A 69 -1.07 4.80 7.39
N LEU A 70 -2.32 4.98 6.98
CA LEU A 70 -3.16 6.08 7.48
C LEU A 70 -3.91 5.70 8.76
N GLU A 71 -3.82 4.44 9.17
CA GLU A 71 -4.39 3.93 10.41
C GLU A 71 -3.27 3.33 11.25
N LEU A 72 -3.23 3.69 12.54
CA LEU A 72 -2.26 3.11 13.46
C LEU A 72 -2.54 1.59 13.60
N PRO A 73 -1.54 0.72 13.37
CA PRO A 73 -1.71 -0.71 13.60
C PRO A 73 -2.05 -1.00 15.07
N THR A 74 -2.85 -2.05 15.29
CA THR A 74 -3.35 -2.43 16.62
C THR A 74 -2.23 -2.82 17.60
N ASP A 75 -1.11 -3.31 17.10
CA ASP A 75 0.06 -3.67 17.88
C ASP A 75 1.34 -3.71 17.02
N ALA A 76 2.48 -3.88 17.69
CA ALA A 76 3.80 -3.95 17.06
C ALA A 76 3.96 -5.15 16.11
N VAL A 77 3.27 -6.26 16.36
CA VAL A 77 3.33 -7.47 15.53
C VAL A 77 2.62 -7.21 14.20
N HIS A 78 1.44 -6.61 14.23
CA HIS A 78 0.71 -6.17 13.04
C HIS A 78 1.50 -5.14 12.25
N TYR A 79 2.12 -4.15 12.90
CA TYR A 79 3.02 -3.20 12.23
C TYR A 79 4.17 -3.92 11.49
N ALA A 80 4.88 -4.82 12.18
CA ALA A 80 6.00 -5.55 11.60
C ALA A 80 5.58 -6.44 10.43
N HIS A 81 4.44 -7.13 10.52
CA HIS A 81 3.89 -7.93 9.43
C HIS A 81 3.52 -7.07 8.23
N ARG A 82 2.89 -5.92 8.46
CA ARG A 82 2.48 -4.97 7.43
C ARG A 82 3.70 -4.43 6.66
N ALA A 83 4.69 -3.93 7.39
CA ALA A 83 5.95 -3.42 6.84
C ALA A 83 6.77 -4.52 6.14
N GLY A 84 6.78 -5.74 6.69
CA GLY A 84 7.61 -6.84 6.19
C GLY A 84 7.17 -7.38 4.83
N ARG A 85 5.88 -7.30 4.50
CA ARG A 85 5.30 -7.88 3.26
C ARG A 85 5.67 -7.13 1.98
N MET A 86 6.10 -5.89 2.11
CA MET A 86 6.30 -4.99 0.97
C MET A 86 7.79 -4.73 0.66
N ARG A 87 8.68 -5.35 1.43
CA ARG A 87 10.12 -5.11 1.34
C ARG A 87 10.75 -5.95 0.22
N ARG A 88 11.50 -5.28 -0.66
CA ARG A 88 12.43 -5.96 -1.57
C ARG A 88 13.74 -6.34 -0.86
N PRO A 89 14.20 -7.60 -0.93
CA PRO A 89 15.51 -7.99 -0.41
C PRO A 89 16.62 -7.09 -0.97
N GLY A 90 17.50 -6.61 -0.09
CA GLY A 90 18.62 -5.74 -0.48
C GLY A 90 18.25 -4.30 -0.82
N ARG A 91 16.99 -3.88 -0.67
CA ARG A 91 16.57 -2.48 -0.83
C ARG A 91 15.95 -1.92 0.46
N LYS A 92 16.22 -0.63 0.70
CA LYS A 92 15.56 0.12 1.76
C LYS A 92 14.14 0.47 1.32
N MET A 93 13.21 0.34 2.26
CA MET A 93 11.84 0.82 2.14
C MET A 93 11.57 1.77 3.30
N THR A 94 10.80 2.82 3.05
CA THR A 94 10.32 3.72 4.11
C THR A 94 8.89 3.34 4.47
N VAL A 95 8.61 3.22 5.76
CA VAL A 95 7.25 3.07 6.28
C VAL A 95 6.91 4.30 7.09
N VAL A 96 5.80 4.94 6.75
CA VAL A 96 5.26 6.09 7.47
C VAL A 96 3.90 5.68 8.00
N THR A 97 3.71 5.78 9.31
CA THR A 97 2.39 5.58 9.94
C THR A 97 1.91 6.93 10.45
N VAL A 98 0.73 7.33 10.02
CA VAL A 98 0.04 8.51 10.52
C VAL A 98 -0.76 8.09 11.74
N CYS A 99 -0.63 8.86 12.82
CA CYS A 99 -1.41 8.66 14.04
C CYS A 99 -1.81 10.01 14.61
N GLU A 100 -2.96 10.02 15.27
CA GLU A 100 -3.41 11.11 16.12
C GLU A 100 -2.96 10.85 17.56
N GLU A 101 -2.82 11.92 18.35
CA GLU A 101 -2.41 11.84 19.75
C GLU A 101 -3.33 10.93 20.58
N SER A 102 -4.63 10.94 20.29
CA SER A 102 -5.66 10.11 20.90
C SER A 102 -5.49 8.61 20.68
N GLN A 103 -4.68 8.19 19.70
CA GLN A 103 -4.45 6.78 19.37
C GLN A 103 -3.22 6.21 20.08
N VAL A 104 -2.40 7.07 20.69
CA VAL A 104 -1.10 6.69 21.29
C VAL A 104 -1.12 6.85 22.82
N LEU A 105 -2.02 7.68 23.35
CA LEU A 105 -2.27 7.89 24.79
C LEU A 105 -3.38 6.95 25.30
#